data_AF-A0A7Y3JFR6-F1
#
_entry.id   AF-A0A7Y3JFR6-F1
#
_cell.length_a   1.000
_cell.length_b   1.000
_cell.length_c   1.000
_cell.angle_alpha   90.00
_cell.angle_beta   90.00
_cell.angle_gamma   90.00
#
_symmetry.space_group_name_H-M   'P 1'
#
loop_
_entity.id
_entity.type
_entity.pdbx_description
1 polymer ?
#
loop_
_entity_poly.entity_id
_entity_poly.type
_entity_poly.pdbx_seq_one_letter_code
_entity_poly.pdbx_strand_id
1 'polypeptide(L)'
;MAENVILPPSYIRFDKRQREEFLSQFGITAPAQRDLFHQLCSFWKPVMDFDAFVGARLGQFDHVENELVGLMARLKTAKLGLLTTRRSEGGERRFDKIILCEEAQDRYWFYFLQDLLVQACDNPHNPYLTFT
;
A
#
# COMPACT_ATOMS: atom_id res chain seq x y z
N MET A 1 17.28 -9.08 -23.49
CA MET A 1 16.84 -8.93 -22.10
C MET A 1 15.53 -8.18 -22.14
N ALA A 2 14.40 -8.83 -21.87
CA ALA A 2 13.12 -8.13 -21.85
C ALA A 2 13.16 -7.14 -20.68
N GLU A 3 12.94 -5.85 -20.93
CA GLU A 3 12.63 -4.90 -19.87
C GLU A 3 11.44 -5.47 -19.08
N ASN A 4 11.61 -5.63 -17.78
CA ASN A 4 10.58 -6.16 -16.91
C ASN A 4 9.53 -5.05 -16.72
N VAL A 5 8.66 -4.87 -17.72
CA VAL A 5 7.66 -3.79 -17.74
C VAL A 5 6.62 -4.08 -16.66
N ILE A 6 6.67 -3.28 -15.60
CA ILE A 6 5.66 -3.32 -14.57
C ILE A 6 4.37 -2.69 -15.12
N LEU A 7 3.36 -3.52 -15.31
CA LEU A 7 2.03 -3.06 -15.71
C LEU A 7 1.22 -2.52 -14.52
N PRO A 8 0.40 -1.47 -14.74
CA PRO A 8 -0.56 -1.00 -13.76
C PRO A 8 -1.71 -2.00 -13.60
N PRO A 9 -2.28 -2.11 -12.39
CA PRO A 9 -3.55 -2.79 -12.17
C PRO A 9 -4.67 -2.23 -13.05
N SER A 10 -5.60 -3.09 -13.41
CA SER A 10 -6.76 -2.83 -14.26
C SER A 10 -7.59 -1.66 -13.76
N TYR A 11 -7.83 -1.60 -12.44
CA TYR A 11 -8.62 -0.56 -11.78
C TYR A 11 -8.03 0.85 -11.89
N ILE A 12 -6.76 0.98 -12.29
CA ILE A 12 -6.14 2.28 -12.54
C ILE A 12 -6.68 2.90 -13.82
N ARG A 13 -7.02 2.06 -14.80
CA ARG A 13 -7.58 2.50 -16.09
C ARG A 13 -9.08 2.67 -16.05
N PHE A 14 -9.73 2.30 -14.94
CA PHE A 14 -11.16 2.49 -14.76
C PHE A 14 -11.52 3.97 -14.80
N ASP A 15 -12.65 4.26 -15.43
CA ASP A 15 -13.28 5.57 -15.31
C ASP A 15 -13.78 5.80 -13.87
N LYS A 16 -14.22 7.04 -13.57
CA LYS A 16 -14.67 7.39 -12.23
C LYS A 16 -15.78 6.45 -11.72
N ARG A 17 -16.77 6.12 -12.56
CA ARG A 17 -17.91 5.28 -12.18
C ARG A 17 -17.46 3.85 -11.87
N GLN A 18 -16.61 3.29 -12.72
CA GLN A 18 -16.04 1.95 -12.53
C GLN A 18 -15.19 1.86 -11.26
N ARG A 19 -14.42 2.90 -10.92
CA ARG A 19 -13.68 2.96 -9.64
C ARG A 19 -14.63 3.00 -8.44
N GLU A 20 -15.73 3.75 -8.54
CA GLU A 20 -16.73 3.80 -7.48
C GLU A 20 -17.41 2.44 -7.27
N GLU A 21 -17.76 1.74 -8.34
CA GLU A 21 -18.32 0.39 -8.29
C GLU A 21 -17.33 -0.60 -7.68
N PHE A 22 -16.06 -0.54 -8.11
CA PHE A 22 -14.97 -1.34 -7.56
C PHE A 22 -14.81 -1.14 -6.05
N LEU A 23 -14.72 0.11 -5.59
CA LEU A 23 -14.57 0.43 -4.17
C LEU A 23 -15.73 -0.08 -3.31
N SER A 24 -16.95 -0.04 -3.84
CA SER A 24 -18.14 -0.55 -3.16
C SER A 24 -18.09 -2.07 -2.96
N GLN A 25 -17.49 -2.83 -3.86
CA GLN A 25 -17.32 -4.29 -3.71
C GLN A 25 -16.44 -4.66 -2.51
N PHE A 26 -15.49 -3.79 -2.14
CA PHE A 26 -14.62 -3.96 -0.97
C PHE A 26 -15.13 -3.22 0.28
N GLY A 27 -16.38 -2.74 0.23
CA GLY A 27 -17.04 -2.05 1.34
C GLY A 27 -16.45 -0.67 1.67
N ILE A 28 -15.62 -0.09 0.80
CA ILE A 28 -14.98 1.22 1.03
C ILE A 28 -16.00 2.33 0.76
N THR A 29 -16.70 2.78 1.80
CA THR A 29 -17.79 3.77 1.69
C THR A 29 -17.41 5.17 2.15
N ALA A 30 -16.33 5.30 2.94
CA ALA A 30 -15.90 6.59 3.49
C ALA A 30 -15.43 7.54 2.37
N PRO A 31 -15.99 8.76 2.27
CA PRO A 31 -15.65 9.69 1.19
C PRO A 31 -14.15 9.98 1.08
N ALA A 32 -13.48 10.23 2.21
CA ALA A 32 -12.05 10.48 2.26
C ALA A 32 -11.22 9.32 1.67
N GLN A 33 -11.59 8.07 1.98
CA GLN A 33 -10.90 6.88 1.45
C GLN A 33 -11.13 6.70 -0.06
N ARG A 34 -12.34 7.01 -0.53
CA ARG A 34 -12.66 6.94 -1.97
C ARG A 34 -11.88 8.00 -2.74
N ASP A 35 -11.82 9.23 -2.23
CA ASP A 35 -11.02 10.30 -2.82
C ASP A 35 -9.53 9.97 -2.81
N LEU A 36 -9.00 9.43 -1.71
CA LEU A 36 -7.61 8.96 -1.64
C LEU A 36 -7.34 7.85 -2.66
N PHE A 37 -8.26 6.92 -2.87
CA PHE A 37 -8.11 5.89 -3.90
C PHE A 37 -8.06 6.48 -5.31
N HIS A 38 -8.89 7.46 -5.63
CA HIS A 38 -8.82 8.16 -6.92
C HIS A 38 -7.47 8.83 -7.11
N GLN A 39 -6.94 9.47 -6.06
CA GLN A 39 -5.62 10.09 -6.11
C GLN A 39 -4.50 9.06 -6.29
N LEU A 40 -4.57 7.91 -5.61
CA LEU A 40 -3.63 6.82 -5.80
C LEU A 40 -3.63 6.31 -7.25
N CYS A 41 -4.80 6.17 -7.86
CA CYS A 41 -4.91 5.76 -9.25
C CYS A 41 -4.37 6.82 -10.22
N SER A 42 -4.65 8.10 -9.98
CA SER A 42 -4.20 9.19 -10.86
C SER A 42 -2.69 9.42 -10.84
N PHE A 43 -2.02 9.16 -9.71
CA PHE A 43 -0.58 9.33 -9.53
C PHE A 43 0.15 8.00 -9.39
N TRP A 44 -0.41 6.94 -9.95
CA TRP A 44 0.11 5.60 -9.74
C TRP A 44 1.57 5.47 -10.16
N LYS A 45 2.33 4.82 -9.29
CA LYS A 45 3.65 4.28 -9.57
C LYS A 45 3.71 2.83 -9.06
N PRO A 46 4.59 2.00 -9.63
CA PRO A 46 4.80 0.61 -9.17
C PRO A 46 5.02 0.48 -7.66
N VAL A 47 5.75 1.45 -7.12
CA VAL A 47 6.08 1.63 -5.71
C VAL A 47 5.98 3.12 -5.45
N MET A 48 5.16 3.51 -4.47
CA MET A 48 5.02 4.90 -4.04
C MET A 48 5.60 5.05 -2.64
N ASP A 49 6.31 6.15 -2.39
CA ASP A 49 6.81 6.50 -1.06
C ASP A 49 5.65 7.02 -0.20
N PHE A 50 5.50 6.47 1.00
CA PHE A 50 4.39 6.77 1.89
C PHE A 50 4.42 8.23 2.35
N ASP A 51 5.57 8.68 2.87
CA ASP A 51 5.74 10.01 3.44
C ASP A 51 5.57 11.09 2.35
N ALA A 52 6.11 10.88 1.16
CA ALA A 52 5.95 11.78 0.03
C ALA A 52 4.49 11.84 -0.46
N PHE A 53 3.78 10.71 -0.47
CA PHE A 53 2.37 10.68 -0.83
C PHE A 53 1.52 11.45 0.19
N VAL A 54 1.69 11.17 1.47
CA VAL A 54 0.97 11.86 2.56
C VAL A 54 1.32 13.34 2.59
N GLY A 55 2.62 13.68 2.52
CA GLY A 55 3.15 15.04 2.53
C GLY A 55 2.57 15.92 1.44
N ALA A 56 2.44 15.40 0.21
CA ALA A 56 1.84 16.12 -0.91
C ALA A 56 0.34 16.43 -0.74
N ARG A 57 -0.32 15.87 0.28
CA ARG A 57 -1.76 15.98 0.55
C ARG A 57 -2.06 16.58 1.91
N LEU A 58 -1.04 17.01 2.65
CA LEU A 58 -1.20 17.77 3.88
C LEU A 58 -1.97 19.07 3.55
N GLY A 59 -3.17 19.19 4.12
CA GLY A 59 -4.09 20.32 3.88
C GLY A 59 -5.26 20.03 2.92
N GLN A 60 -5.29 18.88 2.25
CA GLN A 60 -6.45 18.44 1.44
C GLN A 60 -7.39 17.52 2.22
N PHE A 61 -6.85 16.75 3.16
CA PHE A 61 -7.63 15.89 4.04
C PHE A 61 -7.20 16.08 5.48
N ASP A 62 -8.15 16.01 6.39
CA ASP A 62 -7.86 15.82 7.80
C ASP A 62 -7.45 14.35 8.00
N HIS A 63 -6.37 14.14 8.77
CA HIS A 63 -5.89 12.79 9.10
C HIS A 63 -5.63 11.86 7.88
N VAL A 64 -5.02 12.40 6.80
CA VAL A 64 -4.64 11.66 5.57
C VAL A 64 -4.05 10.30 5.87
N GLU A 65 -3.13 10.24 6.84
CA GLU A 65 -2.42 9.01 7.22
C GLU A 65 -3.39 7.92 7.70
N ASN A 66 -4.29 8.25 8.63
CA ASN A 66 -5.25 7.30 9.18
C ASN A 66 -6.20 6.77 8.11
N GLU A 67 -6.68 7.66 7.24
CA GLU A 67 -7.59 7.28 6.15
C GLU A 67 -6.89 6.40 5.11
N LEU A 68 -5.63 6.72 4.77
CA LEU A 68 -4.84 5.90 3.87
C LEU A 68 -4.56 4.52 4.46
N VAL A 69 -4.21 4.44 5.75
CA VAL A 69 -4.01 3.15 6.45
C VAL A 69 -5.29 2.33 6.45
N GLY A 70 -6.44 2.95 6.74
CA GLY A 70 -7.74 2.29 6.70
C GLY A 70 -8.11 1.78 5.30
N LEU A 71 -7.88 2.59 4.26
CA LEU A 71 -8.07 2.20 2.86
C LEU A 71 -7.19 1.00 2.50
N MET A 72 -5.88 1.09 2.77
CA MET A 72 -4.93 0.05 2.42
C MET A 72 -5.16 -1.26 3.19
N ALA A 73 -5.63 -1.18 4.44
CA ALA A 73 -6.04 -2.37 5.19
C ALA A 73 -7.18 -3.13 4.49
N ARG A 74 -8.14 -2.43 3.89
CA ARG A 74 -9.23 -3.03 3.11
C ARG A 74 -8.75 -3.59 1.78
N LEU A 75 -7.86 -2.89 1.07
CA LEU A 75 -7.27 -3.43 -0.16
C LEU A 75 -6.40 -4.67 0.11
N LYS A 76 -5.76 -4.74 1.28
CA LYS A 76 -4.95 -5.88 1.70
C LYS A 76 -5.77 -7.14 1.91
N THR A 77 -7.01 -7.05 2.41
CA THR A 77 -7.86 -8.26 2.58
C THR A 77 -8.16 -8.95 1.25
N ALA A 78 -8.27 -8.16 0.18
CA ALA A 78 -8.45 -8.62 -1.19
C ALA A 78 -7.12 -8.79 -1.96
N LYS A 79 -5.95 -8.62 -1.31
CA LYS A 79 -4.63 -8.73 -1.94
C LYS A 79 -4.43 -7.79 -3.14
N LEU A 80 -5.06 -6.62 -3.11
CA LEU A 80 -4.99 -5.59 -4.16
C LEU A 80 -3.98 -4.48 -3.85
N GLY A 81 -3.52 -4.41 -2.60
CA GLY A 81 -2.50 -3.47 -2.19
C GLY A 81 -1.98 -3.78 -0.81
N LEU A 82 -0.82 -3.24 -0.48
CA LEU A 82 -0.21 -3.35 0.84
C LEU A 82 0.61 -2.11 1.17
N LEU A 83 0.71 -1.84 2.47
CA LEU A 83 1.71 -0.93 3.03
C LEU A 83 2.87 -1.77 3.55
N THR A 84 4.11 -1.41 3.20
CA THR A 84 5.30 -1.97 3.83
C THR A 84 5.74 -1.08 4.98
N THR A 85 6.49 -1.66 5.90
CA THR A 85 7.07 -0.94 7.03
C THR A 85 8.59 -0.98 6.98
N ARG A 86 9.21 0.04 7.58
CA ARG A 86 10.65 0.09 7.86
C ARG A 86 10.87 0.52 9.30
N ARG A 87 12.03 0.19 9.83
CA ARG A 87 12.50 0.72 11.10
C ARG A 87 13.17 2.08 10.87
N SER A 88 12.79 3.07 11.68
CA SER A 88 13.49 4.35 11.72
C SER A 88 14.81 4.22 12.49
N GLU A 89 15.69 5.21 12.38
CA GLU A 89 16.94 5.28 13.15
C GLU A 89 16.69 5.23 14.67
N GLY A 90 15.53 5.71 15.14
CA GLY A 90 15.10 5.65 16.54
C GLY A 90 14.53 4.30 16.98
N GLY A 91 14.50 3.30 16.09
CA GLY A 91 14.01 1.95 16.40
C GLY A 91 12.49 1.78 16.29
N GLU A 92 11.73 2.84 16.01
CA GLU A 92 10.29 2.81 15.78
C GLU A 92 9.94 2.25 14.40
N ARG A 93 8.81 1.56 14.28
CA ARG A 93 8.28 1.14 12.98
C ARG A 93 7.47 2.26 12.35
N ARG A 94 7.73 2.54 11.08
CA ARG A 94 6.99 3.51 10.27
C ARG A 94 6.62 2.91 8.93
N PHE A 95 5.53 3.41 8.35
CA PHE A 95 5.18 3.05 6.97
C PHE A 95 6.26 3.58 6.01
N ASP A 96 6.54 2.79 4.97
CA ASP A 96 7.61 3.08 4.01
C ASP A 96 7.04 3.24 2.60
N LYS A 97 6.37 2.19 2.10
CA LYS A 97 5.89 2.16 0.71
C LYS A 97 4.41 1.80 0.63
N ILE A 98 3.77 2.36 -0.40
CA ILE A 98 2.44 2.02 -0.86
C ILE A 98 2.59 1.20 -2.14
N ILE A 99 2.06 -0.01 -2.14
CA ILE A 99 2.06 -0.91 -3.30
C ILE A 99 0.62 -1.16 -3.72
N LEU A 100 0.33 -0.91 -4.99
CA LEU A 100 -0.93 -1.28 -5.66
C LEU A 100 -0.66 -2.31 -6.75
N CYS A 101 -1.44 -3.37 -6.75
CA CYS A 101 -1.28 -4.53 -7.63
C CYS A 101 -2.63 -5.10 -8.06
N GLU A 102 -2.61 -5.98 -9.06
CA GLU A 102 -3.76 -6.86 -9.32
C GLU A 102 -3.94 -7.84 -8.16
N GLU A 103 -5.15 -8.41 -8.08
CA GLU A 103 -5.49 -9.38 -7.03
C GLU A 103 -4.47 -10.53 -6.99
N ALA A 104 -3.82 -10.68 -5.83
CA ALA A 104 -2.91 -11.79 -5.54
C ALA A 104 -1.77 -11.97 -6.56
N GLN A 105 -1.40 -10.92 -7.30
CA GLN A 105 -0.32 -10.94 -8.27
C GLN A 105 1.04 -11.20 -7.58
N ASP A 106 2.02 -11.74 -8.31
CA ASP A 106 3.38 -11.99 -7.82
C ASP A 106 4.01 -10.80 -7.08
N ARG A 107 3.74 -9.56 -7.54
CA ARG A 107 4.19 -8.34 -6.86
C ARG A 107 3.67 -8.26 -5.43
N TYR A 108 2.40 -8.58 -5.21
CA TYR A 108 1.81 -8.59 -3.88
C TYR A 108 2.60 -9.52 -2.98
N TRP A 109 2.79 -10.77 -3.41
CA TRP A 109 3.47 -11.79 -2.62
C TRP A 109 4.94 -11.46 -2.38
N PHE A 110 5.63 -10.91 -3.37
CA PHE A 110 7.00 -10.46 -3.23
C PHE A 110 7.13 -9.43 -2.10
N TYR A 111 6.36 -8.34 -2.15
CA TYR A 111 6.44 -7.29 -1.15
C TYR A 111 5.88 -7.72 0.22
N PHE A 112 4.85 -8.58 0.22
CA PHE A 112 4.31 -9.16 1.44
C PHE A 112 5.36 -10.01 2.16
N LEU A 113 6.05 -10.90 1.45
CA LEU A 113 7.11 -11.74 2.02
C LEU A 113 8.31 -10.90 2.42
N GLN A 114 8.69 -9.90 1.63
CA GLN A 114 9.77 -8.99 1.97
C GLN A 114 9.48 -8.23 3.28
N ASP A 115 8.28 -7.66 3.41
CA ASP A 115 7.85 -6.96 4.62
C ASP A 115 7.78 -7.92 5.81
N LEU A 116 7.27 -9.14 5.62
CA LEU A 116 7.26 -10.18 6.66
C LEU A 116 8.67 -10.55 7.13
N LEU A 117 9.63 -10.70 6.21
CA LEU A 117 11.02 -11.01 6.53
C LEU A 117 11.69 -9.86 7.28
N VAL A 118 11.50 -8.62 6.84
CA VAL A 118 12.00 -7.44 7.55
C VAL A 118 11.45 -7.41 8.97
N GLN A 119 10.14 -7.62 9.13
CA GLN A 119 9.51 -7.66 10.44
C GLN A 119 10.01 -8.80 11.32
N ALA A 120 10.34 -9.95 10.73
CA ALA A 120 10.87 -11.11 11.43
C ALA A 120 12.31 -10.88 11.90
N CYS A 121 13.18 -10.31 11.06
CA CYS A 121 14.55 -9.96 11.41
C CYS A 121 14.62 -8.85 12.46
N ASP A 122 13.68 -7.90 12.42
CA ASP A 122 13.61 -6.80 13.38
C ASP A 122 13.06 -7.21 14.74
N ASN A 123 12.57 -8.45 14.90
CA ASN A 123 12.06 -8.94 16.16
C ASN A 123 13.21 -9.59 16.98
N PRO A 124 13.71 -8.94 18.04
CA PRO A 124 14.81 -9.47 18.86
C PRO A 124 14.42 -10.76 19.62
N HIS A 125 13.13 -11.08 19.69
CA HIS A 125 12.61 -12.29 20.31
C HIS A 125 12.25 -13.36 19.27
N ASN A 126 12.67 -13.22 18.01
CA ASN A 126 12.40 -14.22 17.00
C ASN A 126 13.22 -15.50 17.29
N PRO A 127 12.58 -16.62 17.64
CA PRO A 127 13.31 -17.85 18.02
C PRO A 127 14.01 -18.52 16.83
N TYR A 128 13.71 -18.09 15.60
CA TYR A 128 14.26 -18.68 14.38
C TYR A 128 15.35 -17.82 13.72
N LEU A 129 15.58 -16.60 14.22
CA LEU A 129 16.55 -15.65 13.68
C LEU A 129 17.45 -15.12 14.82
N THR A 130 18.02 -16.03 15.60
CA THR A 130 19.10 -15.71 16.54
C THR A 130 20.42 -15.70 15.80
N PHE A 131 20.96 -14.52 15.53
CA PHE A 131 22.36 -14.38 15.12
C PHE A 131 23.21 -14.55 16.39
N THR A 132 23.72 -15.76 16.62
CA THR A 132 24.78 -16.04 17.61
C THR A 132 26.13 -15.53 17.14
#